data_AF-A0AA41VGX1-F1
#
_entry.id   AF-A0AA41VGX1-F1
#
_cell.length_a   1.000
_cell.length_b   1.000
_cell.length_c   1.000
_cell.angle_alpha   90.00
_cell.angle_beta   90.00
_cell.angle_gamma   90.00
#
_symmetry.space_group_name_H-M   'P 1'
#
loop_
_entity.id
_entity.type
_entity.pdbx_description
1 polymer ?
#
loop_
_entity_poly.entity_id
_entity_poly.type
_entity_poly.pdbx_seq_one_letter_code
_entity_poly.pdbx_strand_id
1 'polypeptide(L)'
;MVYQENDWPSFVVKITPEVTHKLKIPKNFLSGVVVSADTILRRNTHRMGRCWVVKMVTTEEGDLVFQEGWDEFFEDYPLEFGDYFYFRYHRNSKFGFTVFGTGGCEKEMGTLNGDDDSS
;
A
#
# COMPACT_ATOMS: atom_id res chain seq x y z
N MET A 1 -17.07 13.69 -25.07
CA MET A 1 -16.76 13.98 -23.66
C MET A 1 -15.69 13.01 -23.24
N VAL A 2 -14.45 13.47 -23.10
CA VAL A 2 -13.34 12.65 -22.63
C VAL A 2 -13.43 12.61 -21.10
N TYR A 3 -13.63 11.42 -20.51
CA TYR A 3 -13.45 11.27 -19.08
C TYR A 3 -11.96 11.46 -18.79
N GLN A 4 -11.61 12.51 -18.06
CA GLN A 4 -10.28 12.64 -17.50
C GLN A 4 -10.23 11.74 -16.26
N GLU A 5 -9.84 10.49 -16.47
CA GLU A 5 -9.53 9.58 -15.38
C GLU A 5 -8.27 10.11 -14.65
N ASN A 6 -8.32 10.21 -13.32
CA ASN A 6 -7.19 10.36 -12.37
C ASN A 6 -7.09 11.63 -11.50
N ASP A 7 -8.17 12.02 -10.81
CA ASP A 7 -8.01 12.64 -9.47
C ASP A 7 -8.47 11.65 -8.40
N TRP A 8 -7.81 10.49 -8.37
CA TRP A 8 -8.02 9.52 -7.30
C TRP A 8 -7.24 9.95 -6.07
N PRO A 9 -7.86 9.97 -4.88
CA PRO A 9 -7.19 10.44 -3.69
C PRO A 9 -5.96 9.57 -3.44
N SER A 10 -4.89 10.22 -3.00
CA SER A 10 -3.62 9.57 -2.70
C SER A 10 -2.99 10.16 -1.45
N PHE A 11 -2.12 9.39 -0.81
CA PHE A 11 -1.35 9.84 0.35
C PHE A 11 0.00 9.15 0.39
N VAL A 12 0.95 9.78 1.07
CA VAL A 12 2.30 9.26 1.28
C VAL A 12 2.52 9.02 2.76
N VAL A 13 3.15 7.91 3.11
CA VAL A 13 3.57 7.58 4.46
C VAL A 13 5.03 7.17 4.47
N LYS A 14 5.78 7.67 5.46
CA LYS A 14 7.15 7.23 5.73
C LYS A 14 7.14 5.95 6.57
N ILE A 15 7.98 4.99 6.19
CA ILE A 15 8.17 3.75 6.94
C ILE A 15 8.98 4.04 8.20
N THR A 16 8.36 3.78 9.33
CA THR A 16 8.85 3.96 10.70
C THR A 16 8.44 2.75 11.53
N PRO A 17 9.05 2.50 12.71
CA PRO A 17 8.64 1.39 13.57
C PRO A 17 7.16 1.43 13.99
N GLU A 18 6.53 2.59 13.99
CA GLU A 18 5.11 2.73 14.37
C GLU A 18 4.16 2.18 13.31
N VAL A 19 4.57 2.21 12.04
CA VAL A 19 3.71 1.80 10.91
C VAL A 19 3.89 0.34 10.51
N THR A 20 4.78 -0.42 11.16
CA THR A 20 5.02 -1.84 10.83
C THR A 20 3.87 -2.75 11.27
N HIS A 21 3.20 -2.40 12.37
CA HIS A 21 2.11 -3.22 12.94
C HIS A 21 0.71 -2.73 12.54
N LYS A 22 0.58 -1.44 12.24
CA LYS A 22 -0.68 -0.86 11.78
C LYS A 22 -0.40 0.41 10.98
N LEU A 23 -1.22 0.69 9.97
CA LEU A 23 -1.13 1.95 9.23
C LEU A 23 -2.38 2.78 9.40
N LYS A 24 -2.24 3.94 10.05
CA LYS A 24 -3.32 4.92 10.15
C LYS A 24 -3.57 5.62 8.82
N ILE A 25 -4.82 5.63 8.38
CA ILE A 25 -5.24 6.36 7.19
C ILE A 25 -5.41 7.85 7.54
N PRO A 26 -4.81 8.77 6.77
CA PRO A 26 -4.97 10.19 7.00
C PRO A 26 -6.45 10.62 6.95
N LYS A 27 -6.92 11.39 7.94
CA LYS A 27 -8.33 11.81 8.03
C LYS A 27 -8.78 12.64 6.83
N ASN A 28 -7.89 13.49 6.30
CA ASN A 28 -8.14 14.30 5.10
C ASN A 28 -8.31 13.44 3.84
N PHE A 29 -7.72 12.25 3.80
CA PHE A 29 -7.88 11.31 2.70
C PHE A 29 -9.25 10.62 2.71
N LEU A 30 -9.85 10.41 3.90
CA LEU A 30 -11.15 9.74 4.04
C LEU A 30 -12.34 10.59 3.56
N SER A 31 -12.12 11.88 3.27
CA SER A 31 -13.16 12.75 2.74
C SER A 31 -13.59 12.27 1.34
N GLY A 32 -14.78 11.67 1.25
CA GLY A 32 -15.33 11.13 0.01
C GLY A 32 -14.86 9.72 -0.37
N VAL A 33 -14.16 9.03 0.54
CA VAL A 33 -13.74 7.62 0.34
C VAL A 33 -14.63 6.71 1.18
N VAL A 34 -15.26 5.74 0.51
CA VAL A 34 -15.97 4.65 1.18
C VAL A 34 -15.09 3.41 1.15
N VAL A 35 -14.80 2.86 2.32
CA VAL A 35 -13.97 1.67 2.50
C VAL A 35 -14.76 0.57 3.19
N SER A 36 -14.58 -0.65 2.72
CA SER A 36 -15.09 -1.88 3.32
C SER A 36 -14.09 -2.39 4.35
N ALA A 37 -14.55 -3.30 5.24
CA ALA A 37 -13.67 -3.98 6.18
C ALA A 37 -12.53 -4.71 5.45
N ASP A 38 -12.84 -5.42 4.36
CA ASP A 38 -11.82 -6.07 3.53
C ASP A 38 -11.32 -5.11 2.46
N THR A 39 -10.01 -4.88 2.45
CA THR A 39 -9.32 -4.02 1.49
C THR A 39 -8.23 -4.78 0.76
N ILE A 40 -8.12 -4.54 -0.55
CA ILE A 40 -7.09 -5.14 -1.39
C ILE A 40 -6.00 -4.12 -1.65
N LEU A 41 -4.77 -4.44 -1.23
CA LEU A 41 -3.56 -3.73 -1.64
C LEU A 41 -2.99 -4.39 -2.89
N ARG A 42 -2.72 -3.59 -3.91
CA ARG A 42 -2.08 -4.03 -5.15
C ARG A 42 -0.92 -3.14 -5.48
N ARG A 43 0.21 -3.72 -5.85
CA ARG A 43 1.34 -2.94 -6.35
C ARG A 43 0.97 -2.26 -7.67
N ASN A 44 1.30 -0.98 -7.79
CA ASN A 44 1.10 -0.21 -9.01
C ASN A 44 2.28 -0.45 -9.98
N THR A 45 2.32 -1.63 -10.61
CA THR A 45 3.33 -2.00 -11.61
C THR A 45 2.66 -2.51 -12.89
N HIS A 46 3.38 -2.44 -14.01
CA HIS A 46 2.90 -2.91 -15.32
C HIS A 46 2.71 -4.43 -15.36
N ARG A 47 3.46 -5.19 -14.55
CA ARG A 47 3.30 -6.65 -14.43
C ARG A 47 2.09 -6.98 -13.55
N MET A 48 1.47 -8.14 -13.74
CA MET A 48 0.48 -8.65 -12.78
C MET A 48 1.18 -8.87 -11.42
N GLY A 49 1.12 -7.85 -10.56
CA GLY A 49 1.72 -7.88 -9.23
C GLY A 49 0.89 -8.69 -8.23
N ARG A 50 1.55 -9.13 -7.16
CA ARG A 50 0.91 -9.73 -5.99
C ARG A 50 -0.13 -8.77 -5.40
N CYS A 51 -1.17 -9.34 -4.82
CA CYS A 51 -2.19 -8.61 -4.07
C CYS A 51 -2.18 -9.12 -2.63
N TRP A 52 -2.41 -8.21 -1.69
CA TRP A 52 -2.53 -8.51 -0.27
C TRP A 52 -3.93 -8.10 0.18
N VAL A 53 -4.57 -8.96 0.96
CA VAL A 53 -5.83 -8.63 1.62
C VAL A 53 -5.49 -8.11 3.00
N VAL A 54 -5.84 -6.86 3.25
CA VAL A 54 -5.66 -6.23 4.55
C VAL A 54 -7.01 -5.80 5.08
N LYS A 55 -7.25 -5.98 6.37
CA LYS A 55 -8.48 -5.50 6.99
C LYS A 55 -8.30 -4.12 7.56
N MET A 56 -9.33 -3.31 7.36
CA MET A 56 -9.47 -1.99 7.95
C MET A 56 -10.28 -2.08 9.24
N VAL A 57 -9.73 -1.52 10.32
CA VAL A 57 -10.37 -1.48 11.64
C VAL A 57 -10.47 -0.02 12.10
N THR A 58 -11.59 0.32 12.72
CA THR A 58 -11.73 1.61 13.43
C THR A 58 -11.25 1.43 14.87
N THR A 59 -10.25 2.21 15.27
CA THR A 59 -9.73 2.21 16.65
C THR A 59 -10.73 2.81 17.62
N GLU A 60 -10.51 2.61 18.92
CA GLU A 60 -11.30 3.25 19.99
C GLU A 60 -11.27 4.78 19.92
N GLU A 61 -10.20 5.35 19.35
CA GLU A 61 -10.01 6.79 19.11
C GLU A 61 -10.74 7.29 17.85
N GLY A 62 -11.43 6.40 17.13
CA GLY A 62 -12.16 6.72 15.90
C GLY A 62 -11.27 6.85 14.66
N ASP A 63 -10.02 6.37 14.71
CA ASP A 63 -9.13 6.38 13.56
C ASP A 63 -9.28 5.09 12.75
N LEU A 64 -9.21 5.20 11.43
CA LEU A 64 -9.21 4.03 10.55
C LEU A 64 -7.77 3.57 10.29
N VAL A 65 -7.49 2.28 10.51
CA VAL A 65 -6.16 1.69 10.35
C VAL A 65 -6.17 0.43 9.48
N PHE A 66 -5.13 0.19 8.69
CA PHE A 66 -4.80 -1.17 8.24
C PHE A 66 -4.21 -1.95 9.43
N GLN A 67 -4.73 -3.14 9.71
CA GLN A 67 -4.32 -3.92 10.88
C GLN A 67 -4.10 -5.40 10.55
N GLU A 68 -5.16 -6.17 10.31
CA GLU A 68 -4.98 -7.62 10.01
C GLU A 68 -4.44 -7.79 8.58
N GLY A 69 -3.40 -8.62 8.41
CA GLY A 69 -2.71 -8.86 7.13
C GLY A 69 -1.72 -7.76 6.72
N TRP A 70 -1.59 -6.71 7.54
CA TRP A 70 -0.65 -5.62 7.29
C TRP A 70 0.79 -6.01 7.66
N ASP A 71 0.94 -6.75 8.74
CA ASP A 71 2.19 -7.39 9.15
C ASP A 71 2.69 -8.38 8.10
N GLU A 72 1.82 -9.26 7.58
CA GLU A 72 2.15 -10.19 6.48
C GLU A 72 2.65 -9.43 5.24
N PHE A 73 2.01 -8.31 4.93
CA PHE A 73 2.44 -7.41 3.85
C PHE A 73 3.83 -6.81 4.09
N PHE A 74 4.15 -6.45 5.33
CA PHE A 74 5.48 -5.94 5.71
C PHE A 74 6.57 -7.01 5.63
N GLU A 75 6.27 -8.24 6.04
CA GLU A 75 7.23 -9.36 6.04
C GLU A 75 7.55 -9.85 4.63
N ASP A 76 6.56 -9.86 3.74
CA ASP A 76 6.73 -10.25 2.34
C ASP A 76 7.63 -9.30 1.54
N TYR A 77 7.88 -8.08 2.05
CA TYR A 77 8.53 -7.01 1.30
C TYR A 77 9.81 -6.53 1.99
N PRO A 78 10.97 -6.44 1.28
CA PRO A 78 12.20 -5.89 1.84
C PRO A 78 12.11 -4.37 2.00
N LEU A 79 11.36 -3.92 3.01
CA LEU A 79 11.16 -2.52 3.37
C LEU A 79 12.23 -2.08 4.35
N GLU A 80 12.75 -0.86 4.17
CA GLU A 80 13.71 -0.27 5.09
C GLU A 80 13.07 0.91 5.83
N PHE A 81 13.45 1.10 7.10
CA PHE A 81 13.04 2.32 7.81
C PHE A 81 13.58 3.55 7.09
N GLY A 82 12.68 4.50 6.83
CA GLY A 82 13.00 5.71 6.07
C GLY A 82 12.49 5.69 4.63
N ASP A 83 12.11 4.53 4.09
CA ASP A 83 11.41 4.43 2.81
C ASP A 83 10.02 5.10 2.89
N TYR A 84 9.36 5.22 1.74
CA TYR A 84 8.05 5.85 1.61
C TYR A 84 7.08 4.95 0.85
N PHE A 85 5.89 4.75 1.41
CA PHE A 85 4.75 4.26 0.67
C PHE A 85 4.00 5.42 0.02
N TYR A 86 3.69 5.26 -1.26
CA TYR A 86 2.68 6.04 -1.95
C TYR A 86 1.46 5.17 -2.16
N PHE A 87 0.31 5.58 -1.62
CA PHE A 87 -0.97 4.90 -1.79
C PHE A 87 -1.90 5.72 -2.68
N ARG A 88 -2.62 5.04 -3.57
CA ARG A 88 -3.69 5.61 -4.41
C ARG A 88 -4.94 4.77 -4.30
N TYR A 89 -6.10 5.39 -4.12
CA TYR A 89 -7.37 4.67 -4.02
C TYR A 89 -8.04 4.50 -5.38
N HIS A 90 -8.37 3.26 -5.75
CA HIS A 90 -8.94 2.91 -7.06
C HIS A 90 -10.45 2.64 -7.05
N ARG A 91 -11.15 2.93 -5.93
CA ARG A 91 -12.55 2.53 -5.62
C ARG A 91 -12.72 1.07 -5.21
N ASN A 92 -13.88 0.77 -4.60
CA ASN A 92 -14.26 -0.56 -4.12
C ASN A 92 -13.21 -1.17 -3.18
N SER A 93 -12.69 -0.37 -2.24
CA SER A 93 -11.74 -0.84 -1.22
C SER A 93 -10.46 -1.42 -1.83
N LYS A 94 -9.99 -0.83 -2.94
CA LYS A 94 -8.75 -1.19 -3.61
C LYS A 94 -7.77 -0.04 -3.52
N PHE A 95 -6.57 -0.33 -3.05
CA PHE A 95 -5.46 0.61 -3.00
C PHE A 95 -4.33 0.10 -3.89
N GLY A 96 -3.88 0.98 -4.78
CA GLY A 96 -2.61 0.87 -5.46
C GLY A 96 -1.53 1.35 -4.52
N PHE A 97 -0.38 0.69 -4.48
CA PHE A 97 0.78 1.20 -3.76
C PHE A 97 2.07 1.13 -4.57
N THR A 98 2.96 2.08 -4.31
CA THR A 98 4.34 2.13 -4.81
C THR A 98 5.25 2.41 -3.62
N VAL A 99 6.45 1.82 -3.63
CA VAL A 99 7.46 2.05 -2.58
C VAL A 99 8.58 2.87 -3.18
N PHE A 100 8.99 3.92 -2.48
CA PHE A 100 10.16 4.72 -2.81
C PHE A 100 11.21 4.54 -1.73
N GLY A 101 12.45 4.29 -2.15
CA GLY A 101 13.59 4.25 -1.24
C GLY A 101 13.84 5.60 -0.58
N THR A 102 14.72 5.64 0.42
CA THR A 102 15.17 6.88 1.08
C THR A 102 15.71 7.95 0.12
N GLY A 103 16.27 7.55 -1.03
CA GLY A 103 16.71 8.45 -2.10
C GLY A 103 15.60 8.99 -3.00
N GLY A 104 14.33 8.61 -2.76
CA GLY A 104 13.17 9.03 -3.56
C GLY A 104 12.97 8.26 -4.87
N CYS A 105 13.83 7.28 -5.17
CA CYS A 105 13.68 6.40 -6.33
C CYS A 105 12.71 5.24 -6.03
N GLU A 106 11.90 4.85 -7.01
CA GLU A 106 10.99 3.71 -6.88
C GLU A 106 11.77 2.41 -6.65
N LYS A 107 11.30 1.60 -5.69
CA LYS A 107 11.82 0.26 -5.40
C LYS A 107 11.07 -0.78 -6.25
N GLU A 108 11.79 -1.32 -7.23
CA GLU A 108 11.37 -2.54 -7.93
C GLU A 108 11.49 -3.73 -6.95
N MET A 109 10.43 -4.53 -6.76
CA MET A 109 10.67 -5.91 -6.31
C MET A 109 11.15 -6.64 -7.54
N GLY A 110 12.32 -7.23 -7.46
CA GLY A 110 12.61 -8.36 -8.34
C GLY A 110 11.48 -9.39 -8.17
N THR A 111 10.93 -9.87 -9.28
CA THR A 111 10.43 -11.25 -9.27
C THR A 111 11.56 -12.08 -8.68
N LEU A 112 11.28 -12.88 -7.65
CA LEU A 112 12.17 -13.97 -7.28
C LEU A 112 12.20 -14.91 -8.50
N ASN A 113 13.01 -14.56 -9.48
CA ASN A 113 13.35 -15.45 -10.56
C ASN A 113 14.25 -16.49 -9.92
N GLY A 114 13.70 -17.69 -9.71
CA GLY A 114 14.51 -18.89 -9.70
C GLY A 114 15.05 -19.11 -11.10
N ASP A 115 16.00 -18.28 -11.52
CA ASP A 115 16.92 -18.61 -12.60
C ASP A 115 18.10 -19.34 -11.92
N ASP A 116 17.84 -20.57 -11.46
CA ASP A 116 18.89 -21.56 -11.24
C ASP A 116 19.33 -22.04 -12.62
N ASP A 117 20.17 -21.21 -13.26
CA ASP A 117 21.06 -21.62 -14.33
C ASP A 117 22.07 -22.60 -13.73
N SER A 118 21.64 -23.84 -13.53
CA SER A 118 22.56 -24.96 -13.37
C SER A 118 23.10 -25.32 -14.76
N SER A 119 24.39 -25.02 -14.90
CA SER A 119 25.30 -25.23 -16.03
C SER A 119 25.17 -26.53 -16.82
#